data_AF-A0A4Q3KVI6-F1
#
_entry.id   AF-A0A4Q3KVI6-F1
#
_cell.length_a   1.000
_cell.length_b   1.000
_cell.length_c   1.000
_cell.angle_alpha   90.00
_cell.angle_beta   90.00
_cell.angle_gamma   90.00
#
_symmetry.space_group_name_H-M   'P 1'
#
loop_
_entity.id
_entity.type
_entity.pdbx_description
1 polymer ?
#
loop_
_entity_poly.entity_id
_entity_poly.type
_entity_poly.pdbx_seq_one_letter_code
_entity_poly.pdbx_strand_id
1 'polypeptide(L)'
;MKMQSLTLLALICFAACAHTTAATGVAAQVVVLQARAPENCFDLGPVDSCAAGSLWYGDVLQEQAQQNLQAKAASLGATHLRVLEVTPSAHESRAFGRAYRCAATPVAAVVWAQAAKQIRANKVN
;
A
#
# COMPACT_ATOMS: atom_id res chain seq x y z
N MET A 1 33.24 -10.95 52.83
CA MET A 1 33.65 -12.23 52.21
C MET A 1 32.92 -12.33 50.87
N LYS A 2 33.66 -12.22 49.76
CA LYS A 2 33.95 -13.30 48.78
C LYS A 2 32.69 -13.66 47.94
N MET A 3 32.63 -13.27 46.65
CA MET A 3 33.16 -14.02 45.48
C MET A 3 32.42 -15.37 45.31
N GLN A 4 31.91 -15.84 44.18
CA GLN A 4 32.00 -15.58 42.73
C GLN A 4 30.79 -16.31 42.09
N SER A 5 30.14 -15.74 41.07
CA SER A 5 30.14 -16.19 39.66
C SER A 5 30.13 -17.70 39.40
N LEU A 6 29.02 -18.23 38.85
CA LEU A 6 29.01 -19.35 37.90
C LEU A 6 27.78 -19.22 36.99
N THR A 7 28.08 -18.87 35.74
CA THR A 7 27.24 -18.85 34.55
C THR A 7 26.64 -20.22 34.23
N LEU A 8 25.36 -20.30 33.87
CA LEU A 8 24.91 -21.29 32.89
C LEU A 8 23.69 -20.80 32.11
N LEU A 9 23.82 -20.89 30.79
CA LEU A 9 22.84 -20.60 29.75
C LEU A 9 21.44 -21.17 30.06
N ALA A 10 20.43 -20.31 30.00
CA ALA A 10 19.11 -20.70 29.54
C ALA A 10 18.69 -19.71 28.44
N LEU A 11 18.49 -20.28 27.27
CA LEU A 11 18.15 -19.62 26.02
C LEU A 11 17.07 -18.56 26.19
N ILE A 12 17.39 -17.41 25.63
CA ILE A 12 16.54 -16.27 25.40
C ILE A 12 15.37 -16.74 24.52
N CYS A 13 14.23 -17.07 25.14
CA CYS A 13 12.93 -17.09 24.46
C CYS A 13 12.35 -15.67 24.32
N PHE A 14 13.19 -14.64 24.27
CA PHE A 14 12.86 -13.37 23.61
C PHE A 14 13.20 -13.48 22.12
N ALA A 15 12.61 -14.49 21.47
CA ALA A 15 12.44 -14.45 20.03
C ALA A 15 11.38 -13.39 19.74
N ALA A 16 11.84 -12.27 19.19
CA ALA A 16 11.04 -11.33 18.40
C ALA A 16 9.87 -10.59 19.10
N CYS A 17 10.17 -9.86 20.17
CA CYS A 17 9.52 -8.57 20.42
C CYS A 17 10.56 -7.46 20.34
N ALA A 18 11.30 -7.44 19.23
CA ALA A 18 12.15 -6.33 18.82
C ALA A 18 11.46 -5.66 17.64
N HIS A 19 10.61 -4.68 17.96
CA HIS A 19 9.90 -3.80 17.03
C HIS A 19 8.94 -4.49 16.05
N THR A 20 7.96 -5.19 16.63
CA THR A 20 6.59 -5.25 16.07
C THR A 20 5.90 -3.89 16.23
N THR A 21 6.46 -2.83 15.63
CA THR A 21 5.70 -1.60 15.39
C THR A 21 5.08 -1.68 14.01
N ALA A 22 3.85 -2.18 14.02
CA ALA A 22 2.78 -1.86 13.11
C ALA A 22 3.01 -2.22 11.62
N ALA A 23 2.72 -3.46 11.23
CA ALA A 23 1.38 -3.73 10.67
C ALA A 23 0.25 -3.07 11.47
N THR A 24 0.17 -1.74 11.44
CA THR A 24 -1.13 -1.12 11.54
C THR A 24 -1.87 -1.70 10.34
N GLY A 25 -3.02 -2.32 10.59
CA GLY A 25 -4.04 -2.54 9.58
C GLY A 25 -4.54 -1.18 9.07
N VAL A 26 -3.64 -0.38 8.50
CA VAL A 26 -3.99 0.61 7.50
C VAL A 26 -4.50 -0.28 6.38
N ALA A 27 -5.82 -0.32 6.18
CA ALA A 27 -6.38 -0.84 4.95
C ALA A 27 -5.50 -0.29 3.82
N ALA A 28 -4.76 -1.17 3.14
CA ALA A 28 -3.69 -0.76 2.25
C ALA A 28 -4.29 0.25 1.27
N GLN A 29 -3.91 1.53 1.39
CA GLN A 29 -4.44 2.55 0.52
C GLN A 29 -3.98 2.21 -0.89
N VAL A 30 -4.92 1.86 -1.75
CA VAL A 30 -4.62 1.45 -3.12
C VAL A 30 -4.23 2.70 -3.90
N VAL A 31 -2.98 2.74 -4.37
CA VAL A 31 -2.46 3.89 -5.12
C VAL A 31 -3.03 3.86 -6.54
N VAL A 32 -3.72 4.92 -6.95
CA VAL A 32 -4.26 5.04 -8.30
C VAL A 32 -3.15 5.46 -9.27
N LEU A 33 -2.87 4.60 -10.24
CA LEU A 33 -1.89 4.84 -11.30
C LEU A 33 -2.52 5.62 -12.45
N GLN A 34 -1.89 6.72 -12.84
CA GLN A 34 -2.26 7.51 -14.02
C GLN A 34 -1.69 6.91 -15.33
N ALA A 35 -0.60 6.15 -15.23
CA ALA A 35 0.13 5.59 -16.36
C ALA A 35 0.16 4.04 -16.31
N ARG A 36 0.92 3.43 -17.22
CA ARG A 36 1.15 1.98 -17.23
C ARG A 36 1.78 1.53 -15.90
N ALA A 37 1.38 0.36 -15.41
CA ALA A 37 1.98 -0.23 -14.22
C ALA A 37 3.48 -0.52 -14.45
N PRO A 38 4.35 -0.22 -13.47
CA PRO A 38 5.77 -0.46 -13.58
C PRO A 38 6.10 -1.97 -13.54
N GLU A 39 7.27 -2.36 -14.06
CA GLU A 39 7.62 -3.77 -14.34
C GLU A 39 7.70 -4.67 -13.10
N ASN A 40 7.86 -4.05 -11.93
CA ASN A 40 7.90 -4.68 -10.60
C ASN A 40 6.50 -4.90 -9.98
N CYS A 41 5.45 -4.88 -10.81
CA CYS A 41 4.08 -5.12 -10.39
C CYS A 41 3.49 -6.40 -11.00
N PHE A 42 2.93 -7.24 -10.14
CA PHE A 42 2.16 -8.40 -10.56
C PHE A 42 0.70 -7.98 -10.85
N ASP A 43 0.19 -8.42 -11.99
CA ASP A 43 -1.20 -8.18 -12.39
C ASP A 43 -2.15 -9.13 -11.66
N LEU A 44 -3.07 -8.58 -10.87
CA LEU A 44 -4.11 -9.35 -10.17
C LEU A 44 -5.36 -9.54 -11.04
N GLY A 45 -5.45 -8.84 -12.18
CA GLY A 45 -6.55 -8.95 -13.12
C GLY A 45 -7.49 -7.73 -13.12
N PRO A 46 -8.56 -7.82 -13.93
CA PRO A 46 -9.54 -6.74 -14.06
C PRO A 46 -10.43 -6.63 -12.82
N VAL A 47 -10.83 -5.41 -12.51
CA VAL A 47 -11.81 -5.08 -11.48
C VAL A 47 -12.88 -4.16 -12.06
N ASP A 48 -14.12 -4.40 -11.67
CA ASP A 48 -15.29 -3.63 -12.06
C ASP A 48 -16.07 -3.19 -10.83
N SER A 49 -16.66 -2.01 -10.87
CA SER A 49 -17.58 -1.52 -9.84
C SER A 49 -18.70 -0.71 -10.46
N CYS A 50 -19.82 -0.64 -9.74
CA CYS A 50 -20.94 0.24 -10.04
C CYS A 50 -21.36 1.00 -8.78
N ALA A 51 -21.96 2.16 -9.02
CA ALA A 51 -22.69 2.92 -8.01
C ALA A 51 -23.99 3.41 -8.63
N ALA A 52 -25.11 3.01 -8.02
CA ALA A 52 -26.45 3.40 -8.45
C ALA A 52 -27.04 4.42 -7.47
N GLY A 53 -27.84 5.36 -7.99
CA GLY A 53 -28.53 6.35 -7.16
C GLY A 53 -29.53 7.20 -7.93
N SER A 54 -30.07 8.21 -7.26
CA SER A 54 -31.10 9.07 -7.87
C SER A 54 -30.50 10.07 -8.87
N LEU A 55 -31.30 10.40 -9.89
CA LEU A 55 -31.05 11.18 -11.11
C LEU A 55 -30.24 12.49 -11.02
N TRP A 56 -29.97 12.97 -9.81
CA TRP A 56 -29.50 14.34 -9.56
C TRP A 56 -28.02 14.43 -9.19
N TYR A 57 -27.30 13.30 -9.16
CA TYR A 57 -25.95 13.23 -8.60
C TYR A 57 -24.95 12.42 -9.44
N GLY A 58 -24.91 12.65 -10.76
CA GLY A 58 -24.01 11.94 -11.67
C GLY A 58 -22.53 11.99 -11.25
N ASP A 59 -22.06 13.13 -10.73
CA ASP A 59 -20.66 13.29 -10.26
C ASP A 59 -20.40 12.51 -8.96
N VAL A 60 -21.34 12.52 -8.01
CA VAL A 60 -21.24 11.75 -6.77
C VAL A 60 -21.25 10.25 -7.07
N LEU A 61 -22.06 9.81 -8.04
CA LEU A 61 -22.08 8.41 -8.49
C LEU A 61 -20.74 8.00 -9.11
N GLN A 62 -20.07 8.88 -9.85
CA GLN A 62 -18.74 8.61 -10.39
C GLN A 62 -17.70 8.45 -9.28
N GLU A 63 -17.66 9.38 -8.32
CA GLU A 63 -16.76 9.29 -7.18
C GLU A 63 -17.01 8.01 -6.37
N GLN A 64 -18.28 7.68 -6.11
CA GLN A 64 -18.68 6.47 -5.40
C GLN A 64 -18.27 5.20 -6.18
N ALA A 65 -18.46 5.19 -7.51
CA ALA A 65 -18.03 4.06 -8.35
C ALA A 65 -16.50 3.86 -8.25
N GLN A 66 -15.71 4.93 -8.27
CA GLN A 66 -14.26 4.87 -8.11
C GLN A 66 -13.85 4.40 -6.71
N GLN A 67 -14.51 4.86 -5.65
CA GLN A 67 -14.28 4.38 -4.29
C GLN A 67 -14.59 2.89 -4.16
N ASN A 68 -15.72 2.43 -4.72
CA ASN A 68 -16.08 1.02 -4.76
C ASN A 68 -15.04 0.20 -5.53
N LEU A 69 -14.48 0.75 -6.62
CA LEU A 69 -13.42 0.10 -7.40
C LEU A 69 -12.13 -0.08 -6.58
N GLN A 70 -11.73 0.98 -5.84
CA GLN A 70 -10.57 0.94 -4.96
C GLN A 70 -10.74 -0.06 -3.83
N ALA A 71 -11.91 -0.07 -3.19
CA ALA A 71 -12.23 -1.04 -2.14
C ALA A 71 -12.19 -2.49 -2.66
N LYS A 72 -12.71 -2.73 -3.86
CA LYS A 72 -12.66 -4.05 -4.51
C LYS A 72 -11.21 -4.44 -4.83
N ALA A 73 -10.39 -3.53 -5.37
CA ALA A 73 -8.98 -3.79 -5.59
C ALA A 73 -8.24 -4.10 -4.28
N ALA A 74 -8.51 -3.35 -3.20
CA ALA A 74 -7.95 -3.61 -1.88
C ALA A 74 -8.31 -5.00 -1.35
N SER A 75 -9.56 -5.44 -1.54
CA SER A 75 -10.02 -6.76 -1.12
C SER A 75 -9.32 -7.92 -1.86
N LEU A 76 -8.79 -7.67 -3.06
CA LEU A 76 -7.97 -8.62 -3.82
C LEU A 76 -6.48 -8.58 -3.40
N GLY A 77 -6.11 -7.77 -2.41
CA GLY A 77 -4.72 -7.59 -1.99
C GLY A 77 -3.90 -6.72 -2.95
N ALA A 78 -4.56 -5.89 -3.76
CA ALA A 78 -3.88 -4.93 -4.62
C ALA A 78 -3.24 -3.82 -3.79
N THR A 79 -2.05 -3.39 -4.20
CA THR A 79 -1.41 -2.18 -3.67
C THR A 79 -1.58 -0.99 -4.61
N HIS A 80 -1.85 -1.26 -5.90
CA HIS A 80 -2.03 -0.25 -6.93
C HIS A 80 -3.24 -0.60 -7.81
N LEU A 81 -3.91 0.42 -8.35
CA LEU A 81 -5.05 0.30 -9.25
C LEU A 81 -4.85 1.24 -10.43
N ARG A 82 -5.02 0.72 -11.65
CA ARG A 82 -5.14 1.59 -12.83
C ARG A 82 -6.60 1.66 -13.22
N VAL A 83 -7.20 2.85 -13.15
CA VAL A 83 -8.52 3.11 -13.71
C VAL A 83 -8.37 3.19 -15.22
N LEU A 84 -9.15 2.40 -15.94
CA LEU A 84 -9.14 2.34 -17.40
C LEU A 84 -10.30 3.13 -17.99
N GLU A 85 -11.47 3.01 -17.38
CA GLU A 85 -12.68 3.66 -17.85
C GLU A 85 -13.59 4.01 -16.67
N VAL A 86 -14.24 5.16 -16.77
CA VAL A 86 -15.35 5.55 -15.90
C VAL A 86 -16.48 6.00 -16.80
N THR A 87 -17.60 5.28 -16.77
CA THR A 87 -18.78 5.56 -17.57
C THR A 87 -19.83 6.18 -16.67
N PRO A 88 -20.04 7.51 -16.73
CA PRO A 88 -21.12 8.15 -15.99
C PRO A 88 -22.47 7.83 -16.61
N SER A 89 -23.49 7.67 -15.77
CA SER A 89 -24.88 7.74 -16.21
C SER A 89 -25.76 8.35 -15.13
N ALA A 90 -26.94 8.84 -15.52
CA ALA A 90 -27.84 9.56 -14.62
C ALA A 90 -28.35 8.68 -13.45
N HIS A 91 -28.39 7.36 -13.62
CA HIS A 91 -28.91 6.42 -12.64
C HIS A 91 -27.83 5.51 -12.04
N GLU A 92 -26.73 5.34 -12.77
CA GLU A 92 -25.66 4.41 -12.43
C GLU A 92 -24.36 4.88 -13.07
N SER A 93 -23.31 5.01 -12.28
CA SER A 93 -21.95 5.19 -12.79
C SER A 93 -21.18 3.90 -12.60
N ARG A 94 -20.42 3.52 -13.63
CA ARG A 94 -19.59 2.31 -13.63
C ARG A 94 -18.12 2.70 -13.74
N ALA A 95 -17.25 2.01 -13.02
CA ALA A 95 -15.81 2.17 -13.13
C ALA A 95 -15.15 0.83 -13.39
N PHE A 96 -14.18 0.83 -14.30
CA PHE A 96 -13.42 -0.35 -14.70
C PHE A 96 -11.93 -0.07 -14.59
N GLY A 97 -11.18 -1.05 -14.10
CA GLY A 97 -9.75 -0.93 -13.91
C GLY A 97 -9.02 -2.26 -13.87
N ARG A 98 -7.71 -2.18 -13.62
CA ARG A 98 -6.84 -3.34 -13.38
C ARG A 98 -6.10 -3.18 -12.06
N ALA A 99 -6.16 -4.24 -11.27
CA ALA A 99 -5.56 -4.30 -9.95
C ALA A 99 -4.14 -4.87 -10.05
N TYR A 100 -3.20 -4.29 -9.29
CA TYR A 100 -1.81 -4.70 -9.29
C TYR A 100 -1.29 -4.86 -7.87
N ARG A 101 -0.43 -5.87 -7.67
CA ARG A 101 0.38 -6.03 -6.47
C ARG A 101 1.83 -5.72 -6.82
N CYS A 102 2.27 -4.52 -6.49
CA CYS A 102 3.67 -4.13 -6.64
C CYS A 102 4.49 -4.57 -5.44
N ALA A 103 5.71 -5.03 -5.69
CA ALA A 103 6.68 -5.19 -4.62
C ALA A 103 6.87 -3.83 -3.94
N ALA A 104 6.68 -3.77 -2.61
CA ALA A 104 6.97 -2.56 -1.87
C ALA A 104 8.43 -2.21 -2.13
N THR A 105 8.71 -1.05 -2.74
CA THR A 105 10.05 -0.48 -2.68
C THR A 105 10.34 -0.36 -1.18
N PRO A 106 11.31 -1.11 -0.63
CA PRO A 106 11.51 -1.09 0.80
C PRO A 106 11.85 0.35 1.18
N VAL A 107 10.99 0.99 1.97
CA VAL A 107 11.19 2.35 2.49
C VAL A 107 12.57 2.47 3.15
N ALA A 108 13.07 1.37 3.71
CA ALA A 108 14.45 1.23 4.17
C ALA A 108 15.48 1.63 3.10
N ALA A 109 15.40 1.14 1.86
CA ALA A 109 16.38 1.46 0.82
C ALA A 109 16.37 2.95 0.44
N VAL A 110 15.22 3.62 0.49
CA VAL A 110 15.11 5.06 0.22
C VAL A 110 15.66 5.89 1.39
N VAL A 111 15.39 5.50 2.63
CA VAL A 111 15.88 6.17 3.84
C VAL A 111 17.40 6.01 3.99
N TRP A 112 17.96 4.82 3.73
CA TRP A 112 19.41 4.61 3.73
C TRP A 112 20.11 5.35 2.58
N ALA A 113 19.50 5.41 1.40
CA ALA A 113 20.04 6.17 0.27
C ALA A 113 20.04 7.69 0.53
N GLN A 114 19.00 8.24 1.16
CA GLN A 114 18.95 9.65 1.56
C GLN A 114 19.91 9.96 2.72
N ALA A 115 20.02 9.09 3.72
CA ALA A 115 20.97 9.24 4.82
C ALA A 115 22.43 9.22 4.32
N ALA A 116 22.77 8.32 3.41
CA ALA A 116 24.11 8.26 2.80
C ALA A 116 24.44 9.54 2.01
N LYS A 117 23.44 10.17 1.36
CA LYS A 117 23.63 11.44 0.65
C LYS A 117 23.88 12.61 1.59
N GLN A 118 23.17 12.68 2.72
CA GLN A 118 23.39 13.70 3.76
C GLN A 118 24.76 13.57 4.44
N ILE A 119 25.24 12.35 4.68
CA ILE A 119 26.58 12.11 5.27
C ILE A 119 27.71 12.58 4.33
N ARG A 120 27.56 12.44 3.01
CA ARG A 120 28.56 12.95 2.03
C ARG A 120 28.53 14.47 1.92
N ALA A 121 27.36 15.10 2.01
CA ALA A 121 27.23 16.55 1.98
C ALA A 121 27.88 17.22 3.21
N ASN A 122 27.87 16.56 4.36
CA ASN A 122 28.39 17.12 5.61
C ASN A 122 29.91 16.90 5.84
N LYS A 123 30.65 16.38 4.84
CA LYS A 123 32.12 16.17 4.91
C LYS A 123 32.93 17.21 4.10
N VAL A 124 32.25 18.17 3.45
CA VAL A 124 32.88 19.17 2.57
C VAL A 124 32.90 20.57 3.21
N ASN A 125 32.55 20.68 4.50
CA ASN A 125 32.58 21.94 5.26
C ASN A 125 33.60 21.86 6.39
#